data_AF-A0A2E5B5Z6-F1
#
_entry.id   AF-A0A2E5B5Z6-F1
#
_cell.length_a   1.000
_cell.length_b   1.000
_cell.length_c   1.000
_cell.angle_alpha   90.00
_cell.angle_beta   90.00
_cell.angle_gamma   90.00
#
_symmetry.space_group_name_H-M   'P 1'
#
loop_
_entity.id
_entity.type
_entity.pdbx_description
1 polymer ?
#
loop_
_entity_poly.entity_id
_entity_poly.type
_entity_poly.pdbx_seq_one_letter_code
_entity_poly.pdbx_strand_id
1 'polypeptide(L)'
;MSDEEETPGIESRIPAPDLTCPKCDNLLPNGLGIITCVMCNAQVKVEHEGTRKKWREEKISCPECSKVLVCGVDKRPANLQCASCNAHFVLKPNRPKVEISCPACDRKLRMNKRPGEREITCPACEIEFKVSF
;
A
#
# COMPACT_ATOMS: atom_id res chain seq x y z
N MET A 1 1.32 4.75 -20.99
CA MET A 1 2.75 4.69 -20.67
C MET A 1 2.83 4.34 -19.20
N SER A 2 3.02 3.05 -18.93
CA SER A 2 2.84 2.43 -17.60
C SER A 2 4.09 1.63 -17.27
N ASP A 3 5.25 2.28 -17.38
CA ASP A 3 6.53 1.70 -16.99
C ASP A 3 6.73 1.98 -15.49
N GLU A 4 5.98 1.25 -14.64
CA GLU A 4 6.41 1.03 -13.26
C GLU A 4 7.60 0.07 -13.35
N GLU A 5 8.81 0.63 -13.45
CA GLU A 5 10.07 -0.11 -13.40
C GLU A 5 9.98 -1.22 -12.35
N GLU A 6 10.03 -2.47 -12.80
CA GLU A 6 10.12 -3.66 -11.97
C GLU A 6 11.49 -3.69 -11.29
N THR A 7 11.76 -2.76 -10.37
CA THR A 7 12.87 -2.93 -9.44
C THR A 7 12.56 -4.22 -8.68
N PRO A 8 13.43 -5.26 -8.74
CA PRO A 8 13.25 -6.48 -7.98
C PRO A 8 13.15 -6.09 -6.51
N GLY A 9 11.97 -6.32 -5.94
CA GLY A 9 11.60 -5.75 -4.66
C GLY A 9 10.65 -6.68 -3.93
N ILE A 10 10.77 -6.67 -2.61
CA ILE A 10 9.93 -7.49 -1.74
C ILE A 10 8.77 -6.61 -1.29
N GLU A 11 7.57 -7.16 -1.22
CA GLU A 11 6.45 -6.47 -0.59
C GLU A 11 6.49 -6.71 0.92
N SER A 12 6.30 -5.63 1.69
CA SER A 12 6.09 -5.72 3.13
C SER A 12 4.89 -6.63 3.43
N ARG A 13 4.89 -7.32 4.56
CA ARG A 13 3.75 -8.08 5.09
C ARG A 13 2.86 -7.23 5.98
N ILE A 14 3.32 -6.04 6.35
CA ILE A 14 2.71 -5.20 7.37
C ILE A 14 2.11 -3.96 6.68
N PRO A 15 0.77 -3.92 6.51
CA PRO A 15 0.09 -2.78 5.91
C PRO A 15 0.10 -1.57 6.84
N ALA A 16 0.14 -0.37 6.26
CA ALA A 16 -0.21 0.83 7.00
C ALA A 16 -1.74 0.83 7.23
N PRO A 17 -2.20 1.33 8.38
CA PRO A 17 -3.64 1.45 8.65
C PRO A 17 -4.30 2.40 7.65
N ASP A 18 -5.56 2.14 7.34
CA ASP A 18 -6.39 3.08 6.58
C ASP A 18 -6.78 4.24 7.49
N LEU A 19 -6.62 5.46 6.97
CA LEU A 19 -6.83 6.69 7.72
C LEU A 19 -7.63 7.66 6.87
N THR A 20 -8.44 8.48 7.52
CA THR A 20 -9.24 9.53 6.88
C THR A 20 -8.59 10.89 7.07
N CYS A 21 -8.83 11.80 6.13
CA CYS A 21 -8.32 13.16 6.19
C CYS A 21 -9.14 13.99 7.17
N PRO A 22 -8.54 14.63 8.19
CA PRO A 22 -9.29 15.41 9.19
C PRO A 22 -9.95 16.68 8.61
N LYS A 23 -9.66 17.05 7.36
CA LYS A 23 -10.22 18.23 6.69
C LYS A 23 -11.44 17.91 5.82
N CYS A 24 -11.51 16.72 5.24
CA CYS A 24 -12.53 16.37 4.25
C CYS A 24 -13.12 14.96 4.42
N ASP A 25 -12.74 14.26 5.48
CA ASP A 25 -13.16 12.90 5.85
C ASP A 25 -12.95 11.80 4.80
N ASN A 26 -12.39 12.13 3.63
CA ASN A 26 -12.01 11.17 2.60
C ASN A 26 -10.80 10.32 3.01
N LEU A 27 -10.70 9.13 2.44
CA LEU A 27 -9.55 8.25 2.66
C LEU A 27 -8.23 8.92 2.26
N LEU A 28 -7.23 8.81 3.12
CA LEU A 28 -5.88 9.23 2.83
C LEU A 28 -5.14 8.14 2.05
N PRO A 29 -4.18 8.53 1.19
CA PRO A 29 -3.23 7.59 0.62
C PRO A 29 -2.58 6.73 1.71
N ASN A 30 -2.45 5.42 1.45
CA ASN A 30 -1.86 4.50 2.41
C ASN A 30 -0.37 4.83 2.62
N GLY A 31 0.03 5.06 3.86
CA GLY A 31 1.39 5.43 4.23
C GLY A 31 1.47 5.92 5.67
N LEU A 32 2.69 6.24 6.12
CA LEU A 32 2.95 6.96 7.37
C LEU A 32 3.90 8.12 7.08
N GLY A 33 3.90 9.14 7.92
CA GLY A 33 4.66 10.38 7.72
C GLY A 33 3.78 11.52 7.23
N ILE A 34 4.34 12.40 6.41
CA ILE A 34 3.59 13.54 5.84
C ILE A 34 2.88 13.05 4.58
N ILE A 35 1.56 12.93 4.64
CA ILE A 35 0.72 12.48 3.55
C ILE A 35 -0.07 13.67 3.02
N THR A 36 -0.04 13.88 1.72
CA THR A 36 -0.88 14.91 1.08
C THR A 36 -2.20 14.27 0.67
N CYS A 37 -3.31 14.80 1.18
CA CYS A 37 -4.64 14.36 0.79
C CYS A 37 -4.90 14.72 -0.68
N VAL A 38 -5.24 13.73 -1.50
CA VAL A 38 -5.49 13.93 -2.94
C VAL A 38 -6.77 14.74 -3.18
N MET A 39 -7.73 14.72 -2.26
CA MET A 39 -9.02 15.39 -2.42
C MET A 39 -8.98 16.88 -2.05
N CYS A 40 -8.21 17.26 -1.02
CA CYS A 40 -8.21 18.64 -0.50
C CYS A 40 -6.81 19.27 -0.42
N ASN A 41 -5.77 18.57 -0.89
CA ASN A 41 -4.36 18.96 -0.85
C ASN A 41 -3.82 19.32 0.55
N ALA A 42 -4.54 18.97 1.61
CA ALA A 42 -4.05 19.15 2.98
C ALA A 42 -2.90 18.19 3.27
N GLN A 43 -1.84 18.70 3.88
CA GLN A 43 -0.76 17.88 4.41
C GLN A 43 -1.15 17.40 5.80
N VAL A 44 -1.24 16.07 5.96
CA VAL A 44 -1.61 15.42 7.21
C VAL A 44 -0.39 14.66 7.71
N LYS A 45 0.06 14.98 8.93
CA LYS A 45 1.12 14.24 9.60
C LYS A 45 0.51 13.00 10.27
N VAL A 46 0.79 11.84 9.70
CA VAL A 46 0.33 10.55 10.20
C VAL A 46 1.48 9.86 10.95
N GLU A 47 1.30 9.72 12.26
CA GLU A 47 2.23 8.96 13.11
C GLU A 47 1.49 7.84 13.83
N HIS A 48 1.95 6.61 13.62
CA HIS A 48 1.44 5.43 14.30
C HIS A 48 2.60 4.55 14.77
N GLU A 49 2.93 4.65 16.05
CA GLU A 49 4.10 4.00 16.63
C GLU A 49 4.03 2.47 16.52
N GLY A 50 2.85 1.88 16.70
CA GLY A 50 2.64 0.43 16.59
C GLY A 50 3.03 -0.12 15.21
N THR A 51 2.71 0.60 14.13
CA THR A 51 3.10 0.18 12.77
C THR A 51 4.58 0.44 12.52
N ARG A 52 5.14 1.55 13.00
CA ARG A 52 6.59 1.83 12.89
C ARG A 52 7.43 0.76 13.59
N LYS A 53 7.03 0.33 14.80
CA LYS A 53 7.70 -0.76 15.53
C LYS A 53 7.64 -2.06 14.73
N LYS A 54 6.45 -2.42 14.24
CA LYS A 54 6.25 -3.59 13.38
C LYS A 54 7.11 -3.55 12.12
N TRP A 55 7.23 -2.40 11.45
CA TRP A 55 8.10 -2.23 10.28
C TRP A 55 9.59 -2.38 10.59
N ARG A 56 10.06 -1.91 11.75
CA ARG A 56 11.46 -2.11 12.16
C ARG A 56 11.77 -3.57 12.48
N GLU A 57 10.85 -4.26 13.14
CA GLU A 57 10.99 -5.66 13.56
C GLU A 57 10.63 -6.66 12.44
N GLU A 58 10.22 -6.17 11.27
CA GLU A 58 9.81 -7.00 10.15
C GLU A 58 10.96 -7.86 9.64
N LYS A 59 10.72 -9.18 9.62
CA LYS A 59 11.63 -10.18 9.05
C LYS A 59 11.34 -10.34 7.56
N ILE A 60 12.35 -10.07 6.74
CA ILE A 60 12.31 -10.16 5.28
C ILE A 60 13.34 -11.18 4.80
N SER A 61 13.06 -11.89 3.71
CA SER A 61 14.02 -12.82 3.11
C SER A 61 14.69 -12.14 1.93
N CYS A 62 16.02 -12.10 1.89
CA CYS A 62 16.75 -11.53 0.74
C CYS A 62 16.36 -12.26 -0.55
N PRO A 63 16.07 -11.53 -1.66
CA PRO A 63 15.62 -12.17 -2.90
C PRO A 63 16.73 -12.99 -3.57
N GLU A 64 18.00 -12.67 -3.31
CA GLU A 64 19.16 -13.31 -3.93
C GLU A 64 19.63 -14.56 -3.16
N CYS A 65 19.94 -14.40 -1.86
CA CYS A 65 20.50 -15.49 -1.05
C CYS A 65 19.49 -16.17 -0.12
N SER A 66 18.21 -15.76 -0.15
CA SER A 66 17.12 -16.29 0.70
C SER A 66 17.33 -16.17 2.22
N LYS A 67 18.40 -15.50 2.66
CA LYS A 67 18.67 -15.31 4.09
C LYS A 67 17.70 -14.33 4.71
N VAL A 68 17.25 -14.65 5.93
CA VAL A 68 16.33 -13.79 6.69
C VAL A 68 17.10 -12.64 7.33
N LEU A 69 16.63 -11.42 7.07
CA LEU A 69 17.13 -10.17 7.60
C LEU A 69 16.02 -9.47 8.40
N VAL A 70 16.40 -8.65 9.37
CA VAL A 70 15.48 -7.74 10.04
C VAL A 70 15.57 -6.39 9.35
N CYS A 71 14.43 -5.82 8.96
CA CYS A 71 14.38 -4.61 8.16
C CYS A 71 15.02 -3.39 8.84
N GLY A 72 14.78 -3.19 10.14
CA GLY A 72 15.40 -2.13 10.95
C GLY A 72 14.92 -0.70 10.65
N VAL A 73 14.18 -0.48 9.55
CA VAL A 73 13.69 0.84 9.14
C VAL A 73 12.18 0.98 9.34
N ASP A 74 11.77 2.18 9.75
CA ASP A 74 10.39 2.55 10.11
C ASP A 74 9.67 3.34 9.01
N LYS A 75 10.18 3.27 7.78
CA LYS A 75 9.59 3.90 6.59
C LYS A 75 9.45 2.90 5.45
N ARG A 76 8.46 3.14 4.58
CA ARG A 76 8.22 2.39 3.34
C ARG A 76 7.84 3.39 2.23
N PRO A 77 8.30 3.22 0.98
CA PRO A 77 9.30 2.25 0.52
C PRO A 77 10.68 2.49 1.14
N ALA A 78 11.51 1.46 1.20
CA ALA A 78 12.88 1.57 1.70
C ALA A 78 13.86 0.75 0.87
N ASN A 79 15.03 1.32 0.59
CA ASN A 79 16.14 0.62 -0.06
C ASN A 79 16.93 -0.14 1.01
N LEU A 80 17.10 -1.43 0.82
CA LEU A 80 17.78 -2.32 1.77
C LEU A 80 18.96 -3.00 1.07
N GLN A 81 20.00 -3.26 1.87
CA GLN A 81 21.17 -4.02 1.46
C GLN A 81 21.27 -5.28 2.30
N CYS A 82 21.44 -6.43 1.66
CA CYS A 82 21.63 -7.69 2.36
C CYS A 82 23.03 -7.77 2.97
N ALA A 83 23.13 -7.95 4.29
CA ALA A 83 24.41 -8.07 4.99
C ALA A 83 25.23 -9.32 4.62
N SER A 84 24.65 -10.29 3.89
CA SER A 84 25.34 -11.55 3.56
C SER A 84 25.76 -11.66 2.10
N CYS A 85 24.96 -11.17 1.15
CA CYS A 85 25.32 -11.18 -0.27
C CYS A 85 25.52 -9.78 -0.87
N ASN A 86 25.39 -8.71 -0.07
CA ASN A 86 25.48 -7.32 -0.50
C ASN A 86 24.50 -6.90 -1.61
N ALA A 87 23.48 -7.73 -1.91
CA ALA A 87 22.44 -7.40 -2.87
C ALA A 87 21.60 -6.21 -2.37
N HIS A 88 21.26 -5.32 -3.30
CA HIS A 88 20.40 -4.16 -3.06
C HIS A 88 19.00 -4.45 -3.59
N PHE A 89 17.98 -4.17 -2.80
CA PHE A 89 16.59 -4.38 -3.20
C PHE A 89 15.66 -3.39 -2.50
N VAL A 90 14.48 -3.19 -3.07
CA VAL A 90 13.49 -2.26 -2.53
C VAL A 90 12.43 -3.03 -1.74
N LEU A 91 12.19 -2.62 -0.49
CA LEU A 91 11.05 -3.07 0.28
C LEU A 91 9.86 -2.15 0.00
N LYS A 92 8.93 -2.64 -0.80
CA LYS A 92 7.70 -1.94 -1.21
C LYS A 92 6.68 -1.93 -0.06
N PRO A 93 5.88 -0.86 0.10
CA PRO A 93 4.80 -0.83 1.08
C PRO A 93 3.73 -1.87 0.74
N ASN A 94 3.16 -2.50 1.76
CA ASN A 94 2.02 -3.41 1.58
C ASN A 94 0.77 -2.58 1.30
N ARG A 95 0.14 -2.82 0.14
CA ARG A 95 -1.10 -2.14 -0.25
C ARG A 95 -2.23 -3.16 -0.27
N PRO A 96 -2.99 -3.32 0.83
CA PRO A 96 -4.03 -4.34 0.91
C PRO A 96 -5.13 -4.08 -0.12
N LYS A 97 -5.48 -5.14 -0.85
CA LYS A 97 -6.60 -5.14 -1.80
C LYS A 97 -7.92 -5.31 -1.07
N VAL A 98 -8.95 -4.61 -1.52
CA VAL A 98 -10.33 -4.74 -1.04
C VAL A 98 -11.14 -5.63 -1.95
N GLU A 99 -12.07 -6.34 -1.35
CA GLU A 99 -13.16 -7.01 -2.04
C GLU A 99 -14.41 -6.13 -1.98
N ILE A 100 -14.96 -5.80 -3.15
CA ILE A 100 -16.27 -5.16 -3.29
C ILE A 100 -17.20 -6.12 -4.02
N SER A 101 -18.49 -6.09 -3.71
CA SER A 101 -19.51 -6.81 -4.47
C SER A 101 -20.07 -5.93 -5.58
N CYS A 102 -20.26 -6.50 -6.77
CA CYS A 102 -21.02 -5.84 -7.82
C CYS A 102 -22.51 -5.78 -7.41
N PRO A 103 -23.16 -4.61 -7.47
CA PRO A 103 -24.56 -4.45 -7.02
C PRO A 103 -25.58 -5.23 -7.86
N ALA A 104 -25.20 -5.69 -9.05
CA ALA A 104 -26.11 -6.36 -9.98
C ALA A 104 -25.96 -7.88 -10.04
N CYS A 105 -24.76 -8.41 -9.81
CA CYS A 105 -24.50 -9.85 -9.91
C CYS A 105 -23.85 -10.45 -8.65
N ASP A 106 -23.71 -9.64 -7.58
CA ASP A 106 -23.07 -9.98 -6.30
C ASP A 106 -21.65 -10.55 -6.38
N ARG A 107 -21.04 -10.50 -7.57
CA ARG A 107 -19.70 -11.02 -7.79
C ARG A 107 -18.68 -10.15 -7.07
N LYS A 108 -17.77 -10.81 -6.36
CA LYS A 108 -16.68 -10.14 -5.64
C LYS A 108 -15.56 -9.72 -6.59
N LEU A 109 -15.20 -8.44 -6.56
CA LEU A 109 -14.12 -7.83 -7.32
C LEU A 109 -13.02 -7.41 -6.37
N ARG A 110 -11.78 -7.80 -6.68
CA ARG A 110 -10.61 -7.51 -5.84
C ARG A 110 -9.79 -6.38 -6.45
N MET A 111 -9.64 -5.27 -5.73
CA MET A 111 -8.96 -4.07 -6.24
C MET A 111 -8.24 -3.27 -5.15
N ASN A 112 -7.31 -2.39 -5.55
CA ASN A 112 -6.58 -1.53 -4.61
C ASN A 112 -7.49 -0.40 -4.09
N LYS A 113 -7.40 -0.06 -2.80
CA LYS A 113 -8.00 1.17 -2.24
C LYS A 113 -7.32 2.38 -2.87
N ARG A 114 -8.12 3.32 -3.37
CA ARG A 114 -7.63 4.60 -3.86
C ARG A 114 -8.57 5.69 -3.33
N PRO A 115 -8.04 6.79 -2.79
CA PRO A 115 -8.85 7.94 -2.39
C PRO A 115 -9.73 8.44 -3.53
N GLY A 116 -10.96 8.80 -3.20
CA GLY A 116 -11.91 9.42 -4.13
C GLY A 116 -12.87 8.43 -4.79
N GLU A 117 -13.65 8.96 -5.73
CA GLU A 117 -14.65 8.20 -6.48
C GLU A 117 -14.08 7.71 -7.80
N ARG A 118 -14.38 6.45 -8.13
CA ARG A 118 -14.13 5.90 -9.46
C ARG A 118 -15.31 5.12 -9.98
N GLU A 119 -15.54 5.25 -11.28
CA GLU A 119 -16.42 4.37 -12.02
C GLU A 119 -15.64 3.11 -12.40
N ILE A 120 -16.24 1.95 -12.13
CA ILE A 120 -15.69 0.65 -12.48
C ILE A 120 -16.74 -0.18 -13.19
N THR A 121 -16.29 -0.95 -14.17
CA THR A 121 -17.14 -1.85 -14.93
C THR A 121 -16.99 -3.27 -14.37
N CYS A 122 -18.10 -3.93 -14.09
CA CYS A 122 -18.07 -5.32 -13.68
C CYS A 122 -17.75 -6.22 -14.89
N PRO A 123 -16.66 -7.01 -14.89
CA PRO A 123 -16.30 -7.88 -16.01
C PRO A 123 -17.27 -9.05 -16.24
N ALA A 124 -18.24 -9.26 -15.34
CA ALA A 124 -19.19 -10.37 -15.43
C ALA A 124 -20.56 -9.96 -15.98
N CYS A 125 -21.01 -8.73 -15.70
CA CYS A 125 -22.31 -8.24 -16.15
C CYS A 125 -22.23 -6.90 -16.89
N GLU A 126 -21.02 -6.39 -17.11
CA GLU A 126 -20.71 -5.15 -17.84
C GLU A 126 -21.36 -3.88 -17.27
N ILE A 127 -21.93 -3.98 -16.07
CA ILE A 127 -22.54 -2.84 -15.38
C ILE A 127 -21.46 -1.94 -14.81
N GLU A 128 -21.61 -0.65 -15.08
CA GLU A 128 -20.80 0.42 -14.52
C GLU A 128 -21.40 0.87 -13.19
N PHE A 129 -20.57 0.95 -12.16
CA PHE A 129 -20.98 1.46 -10.86
C PHE A 129 -19.87 2.24 -10.19
N LYS A 130 -20.27 3.16 -9.32
CA LYS A 130 -19.35 4.03 -8.58
C LYS A 130 -18.89 3.36 -7.30
N VAL A 131 -17.60 3.47 -7.02
CA VAL A 131 -17.01 3.06 -5.75
C VAL A 131 -16.24 4.23 -5.17
N SER A 132 -16.57 4.55 -3.92
CA SER A 132 -15.85 5.50 -3.08
C SER A 132 -15.09 4.75 -2.00
N PHE A 133 -13.91 5.24 -1.66
CA PHE A 133 -13.13 4.80 -0.51
C PHE A 133 -12.72 5.99 0.34
#